data_AF-A0A831JLS8-F1
#
_entry.id   AF-A0A831JLS8-F1
#
_cell.length_a   1.000
_cell.length_b   1.000
_cell.length_c   1.000
_cell.angle_alpha   90.00
_cell.angle_beta   90.00
_cell.angle_gamma   90.00
#
_symmetry.space_group_name_H-M   'P 1'
#
loop_
_entity.id
_entity.type
_entity.pdbx_description
1 polymer ?
#
loop_
_entity_poly.entity_id
_entity_poly.type
_entity_poly.pdbx_seq_one_letter_code
_entity_poly.pdbx_strand_id
1 'polypeptide(L)'
;MGKPIRMGNDEFILYCRKQNKGDNKSTAQLGKMIWEWIRDYAGGKKVGKRENCEWGEEADNVSVSGLPYTATQFEFDRNYLPALYDYLDTL
;
A
#
# COMPACT_ATOMS: atom_id res chain seq x y z
N MET A 1 -20.71 -10.00 4.63
CA MET A 1 -19.39 -9.49 5.09
C MET A 1 -18.33 -10.38 4.49
N GLY A 2 -17.42 -9.82 3.68
CA GLY A 2 -16.27 -10.59 3.22
C GLY A 2 -15.32 -10.88 4.37
N LYS A 3 -14.39 -11.81 4.14
CA LYS A 3 -13.41 -12.20 5.17
C LYS A 3 -12.36 -11.09 5.27
N PRO A 4 -12.08 -10.56 6.46
CA PRO A 4 -11.03 -9.55 6.60
C PRO A 4 -9.67 -10.13 6.19
N ILE A 5 -8.85 -9.30 5.57
CA ILE A 5 -7.44 -9.60 5.25
C ILE A 5 -6.55 -8.54 5.87
N ARG A 6 -5.32 -8.92 6.21
CA ARG A 6 -4.26 -8.00 6.63
C ARG A 6 -3.20 -7.91 5.57
N MET A 7 -2.87 -6.68 5.16
CA MET A 7 -1.86 -6.39 4.15
C MET A 7 -1.16 -5.08 4.47
N GLY A 8 0.11 -5.00 4.10
CA GLY A 8 0.90 -3.79 4.24
C GLY A 8 0.73 -2.85 3.06
N ASN A 9 0.91 -1.55 3.28
CA ASN A 9 0.88 -0.59 2.18
C ASN A 9 2.05 -0.74 1.21
N ASP A 10 3.12 -1.41 1.64
CA ASP A 10 4.30 -1.73 0.87
C ASP A 10 4.00 -2.68 -0.29
N GLU A 11 3.13 -3.67 -0.12
CA GLU A 11 2.68 -4.57 -1.18
C GLU A 11 2.00 -3.81 -2.33
N PHE A 12 1.14 -2.84 -1.98
CA PHE A 12 0.45 -1.99 -2.94
C PHE A 12 1.39 -0.98 -3.61
N ILE A 13 2.33 -0.41 -2.86
CA ILE A 13 3.34 0.49 -3.43
C ILE A 13 4.25 -0.29 -4.40
N LEU A 14 4.67 -1.51 -4.04
CA LEU A 14 5.44 -2.38 -4.92
C LEU A 14 4.69 -2.65 -6.23
N TYR A 15 3.39 -2.92 -6.16
CA TYR A 15 2.56 -3.07 -7.35
C TYR A 15 2.60 -1.80 -8.22
N CYS A 16 2.33 -0.63 -7.64
CA CYS A 16 2.36 0.64 -8.38
C CYS A 16 3.70 0.85 -9.10
N ARG A 17 4.82 0.64 -8.40
CA ARG A 17 6.16 0.79 -9.00
C ARG A 17 6.42 -0.19 -10.13
N LYS A 18 5.98 -1.45 -10.01
CA LYS A 18 6.12 -2.45 -11.07
C LYS A 18 5.30 -2.12 -12.32
N GLN A 19 4.20 -1.38 -12.17
CA GLN A 19 3.30 -1.00 -13.26
C GLN A 19 3.51 0.44 -13.75
N ASN A 20 4.57 1.13 -13.30
CA ASN A 20 4.84 2.55 -13.59
C ASN A 20 3.66 3.47 -13.24
N LYS A 21 3.03 3.21 -12.09
CA LYS A 21 1.90 3.97 -11.54
C LYS A 21 2.37 4.86 -10.40
N GLY A 22 1.94 6.12 -10.40
CA GLY A 22 2.31 7.10 -9.39
C GLY A 22 3.81 7.39 -9.28
N ASP A 23 4.56 7.28 -10.38
CA ASP A 23 6.01 7.56 -10.45
C ASP A 23 6.35 9.01 -10.08
N ASN A 24 5.41 9.93 -10.28
CA ASN A 24 5.54 11.32 -9.85
C ASN A 24 5.24 11.54 -8.36
N LYS A 25 4.97 10.49 -7.60
CA LYS A 25 4.63 10.54 -6.18
C LYS A 25 5.70 9.89 -5.33
N SER A 26 5.98 10.51 -4.20
CA SER A 26 6.74 9.86 -3.13
C SER A 26 5.98 8.66 -2.56
N THR A 27 6.72 7.74 -1.97
CA THR A 27 6.23 6.59 -1.20
C THR A 27 5.24 7.01 -0.10
N ALA A 28 5.50 8.15 0.56
CA ALA A 28 4.58 8.69 1.56
C ALA A 28 3.26 9.18 0.96
N GLN A 29 3.31 9.82 -0.20
CA GLN A 29 2.11 10.26 -0.93
C GLN A 29 1.29 9.05 -1.41
N LEU A 30 1.94 8.05 -2.02
CA LEU A 30 1.27 6.80 -2.40
C LEU A 30 0.64 6.10 -1.21
N GLY A 31 1.39 5.92 -0.13
CA GLY A 31 0.88 5.31 1.10
C GLY A 31 -0.33 6.05 1.68
N LYS A 32 -0.35 7.39 1.59
CA LYS A 32 -1.51 8.21 2.00
C LYS A 32 -2.73 7.94 1.11
N MET A 33 -2.55 7.98 -0.22
CA MET A 33 -3.64 7.77 -1.18
C MET A 33 -4.26 6.38 -1.05
N ILE A 34 -3.42 5.35 -0.92
CA ILE A 34 -3.85 3.96 -0.73
C ILE A 34 -4.62 3.82 0.59
N TRP A 35 -4.12 4.42 1.67
CA TRP A 35 -4.82 4.42 2.96
C TRP A 35 -6.18 5.11 2.89
N GLU A 36 -6.26 6.29 2.26
CA GLU A 36 -7.51 7.03 2.10
C GLU A 36 -8.55 6.20 1.35
N TRP A 37 -8.14 5.54 0.26
CA TRP A 37 -9.03 4.65 -0.48
C TRP A 37 -9.51 3.48 0.38
N ILE A 38 -8.61 2.78 1.08
CA ILE A 38 -8.96 1.64 1.94
C ILE A 38 -9.89 2.05 3.07
N ARG A 39 -9.67 3.21 3.68
CA ARG A 39 -10.53 3.78 4.74
C ARG A 39 -11.93 4.08 4.22
N ASP A 40 -12.02 4.74 3.06
CA ASP A 40 -13.28 5.31 2.56
C ASP A 40 -14.15 4.27 1.84
N TYR A 41 -13.54 3.26 1.20
CA TYR A 41 -14.26 2.28 0.37
C TYR A 41 -14.25 0.86 0.92
N ALA A 42 -13.18 0.42 1.60
CA ALA A 42 -13.01 -0.96 2.05
C ALA A 42 -13.25 -1.15 3.57
N GLY A 43 -13.68 -0.09 4.27
CA GLY A 43 -13.90 -0.11 5.72
C GLY A 43 -12.63 -0.39 6.52
N GLY A 44 -11.48 -0.04 5.95
CA GLY A 44 -10.19 -0.48 6.48
C GLY A 44 -9.76 0.23 7.76
N LYS A 45 -8.94 -0.48 8.53
CA LYS A 45 -8.38 -0.03 9.81
C LYS A 45 -6.87 -0.19 9.79
N LYS A 46 -6.14 0.77 10.36
CA LYS A 46 -4.70 0.58 10.62
C LYS A 46 -4.51 -0.42 11.75
N VAL A 47 -3.57 -1.33 11.59
CA VAL A 47 -3.22 -2.35 12.58
C VAL A 47 -1.83 -2.06 13.10
N GLY A 48 -1.71 -1.94 14.43
CA GLY A 48 -0.41 -1.93 15.11
C GLY A 48 0.51 -0.76 14.74
N LYS A 49 1.80 -0.97 14.99
CA LYS A 49 2.88 -0.07 14.57
C LYS A 49 3.30 -0.40 13.15
N ARG A 50 4.05 0.50 12.52
CA ARG A 50 4.69 0.21 11.23
C ARG A 50 5.65 -0.96 11.38
N GLU A 51 5.62 -1.86 10.40
CA GLU A 51 6.46 -3.05 10.34
C GLU A 51 7.55 -2.85 9.28
N ASN A 52 8.70 -3.51 9.44
CA ASN A 52 9.76 -3.47 8.44
C ASN A 52 9.32 -4.23 7.18
N CYS A 53 9.60 -3.68 6.01
CA CYS A 53 9.27 -4.35 4.74
C CYS A 53 10.26 -5.50 4.47
N GLU A 54 9.81 -6.53 3.75
CA GLU A 54 10.59 -7.78 3.56
C GLU A 54 11.92 -7.60 2.82
N TRP A 55 12.06 -6.57 1.99
CA TRP A 55 13.30 -6.30 1.25
C TRP A 55 14.43 -5.68 2.10
N GLY A 56 14.15 -5.22 3.32
CA GLY A 56 15.15 -4.65 4.24
C GLY A 56 15.53 -3.20 3.97
N GLU A 57 16.25 -2.57 4.91
CA GLU A 57 16.62 -1.14 4.88
C GLU A 57 17.61 -0.78 3.78
N GLU A 58 18.54 -1.69 3.50
CA GLU A 58 19.69 -1.47 2.63
C GLU A 58 19.45 -1.91 1.19
N ALA A 59 18.22 -2.30 0.83
CA ALA A 59 17.92 -2.65 -0.56
C ALA A 59 18.02 -1.40 -1.45
N ASP A 60 18.72 -1.52 -2.59
CA ASP A 60 19.03 -0.43 -3.51
C ASP A 60 17.81 0.38 -3.99
N ASN A 61 16.61 -0.23 -3.92
CA ASN A 61 15.35 0.35 -4.36
C ASN A 61 14.56 1.05 -3.24
N VAL A 62 15.04 1.05 -1.98
CA VAL A 62 14.43 1.79 -0.88
C VAL A 62 14.78 3.27 -0.99
N SER A 63 13.78 4.11 -1.23
CA SER A 63 13.97 5.56 -1.31
C SER A 63 12.64 6.31 -1.20
N VAL A 64 12.71 7.64 -1.15
CA VAL A 64 11.52 8.51 -1.09
C VAL A 64 10.60 8.31 -2.29
N SER A 65 11.13 7.97 -3.46
CA SER A 65 10.37 7.69 -4.69
C SER A 65 10.41 6.22 -5.12
N GLY A 66 11.02 5.35 -4.32
CA GLY A 66 11.15 3.91 -4.59
C GLY A 66 10.19 3.09 -3.73
N LEU A 67 10.75 2.11 -3.02
CA LEU A 67 10.04 1.29 -2.05
C LEU A 67 10.15 1.86 -0.62
N PRO A 68 9.12 1.65 0.24
CA PRO A 68 9.20 2.02 1.64
C PRO A 68 10.17 1.13 2.42
N TYR A 69 10.79 1.68 3.46
CA TYR A 69 11.50 0.88 4.46
C TYR A 69 10.55 0.21 5.46
N THR A 70 9.49 0.92 5.86
CA THR A 70 8.47 0.42 6.79
C THR A 70 7.07 0.60 6.23
N ALA A 71 6.20 -0.36 6.53
CA ALA A 71 4.82 -0.42 6.06
C ALA A 71 3.83 -0.22 7.21
N THR A 72 2.73 0.48 6.94
CA THR A 72 1.56 0.42 7.83
C THR A 72 0.72 -0.78 7.42
N GLN A 73 0.39 -1.64 8.39
CA GLN A 73 -0.52 -2.76 8.16
C GLN A 73 -1.98 -2.27 8.20
N PHE A 74 -2.80 -2.78 7.29
CA PHE A 74 -4.22 -2.51 7.23
C PHE A 74 -5.02 -3.80 7.36
N GLU A 75 -6.15 -3.75 8.04
CA GLU A 75 -7.18 -4.79 8.02
C GLU A 75 -8.42 -4.26 7.30
N PHE A 76 -8.86 -4.93 6.24
CA PHE A 76 -10.01 -4.52 5.43
C PHE A 76 -10.73 -5.72 4.79
N ASP A 77 -11.93 -5.51 4.23
CA ASP A 77 -12.68 -6.58 3.56
C ASP A 77 -11.99 -6.98 2.24
N ARG A 78 -11.53 -8.25 2.18
CA ARG A 78 -10.78 -8.79 1.03
C ARG A 78 -11.51 -8.71 -0.31
N ASN A 79 -12.84 -8.59 -0.30
CA ASN A 79 -13.63 -8.51 -1.52
C ASN A 79 -13.39 -7.19 -2.27
N TYR A 80 -12.80 -6.18 -1.63
CA TYR A 80 -12.42 -4.91 -2.26
C TYR A 80 -11.04 -4.95 -2.94
N LEU A 81 -10.30 -6.07 -2.87
CA LEU A 81 -9.00 -6.19 -3.53
C LEU A 81 -9.06 -5.87 -5.04
N PRO A 82 -10.01 -6.41 -5.84
CA PRO A 82 -10.10 -6.06 -7.25
C PRO A 82 -10.28 -4.55 -7.48
N ALA A 83 -11.24 -3.93 -6.77
CA ALA A 83 -11.50 -2.50 -6.88
C ALA A 83 -10.33 -1.63 -6.39
N LEU A 84 -9.56 -2.11 -5.42
CA LEU A 84 -8.33 -1.45 -4.97
C LEU A 84 -7.30 -1.45 -6.11
N TYR A 85 -7.06 -2.60 -6.76
CA TYR A 85 -6.11 -2.68 -7.88
C TYR A 85 -6.57 -1.84 -9.08
N ASP A 86 -7.87 -1.82 -9.39
CA ASP A 86 -8.43 -0.92 -10.41
C ASP A 86 -8.12 0.55 -10.08
N TYR A 87 -8.20 0.95 -8.81
CA TYR A 87 -7.80 2.29 -8.36
C TYR A 87 -6.30 2.52 -8.50
N LEU A 88 -5.45 1.56 -8.10
CA LEU A 88 -3.98 1.69 -8.24
C LEU A 88 -3.57 1.90 -9.69
N ASP A 89 -4.27 1.29 -10.64
CA ASP A 89 -4.04 1.46 -12.07
C ASP A 89 -4.32 2.89 -12.59
N THR A 90 -5.05 3.70 -11.82
CA THR A 90 -5.33 5.12 -12.13
C THR A 90 -4.30 6.10 -11.61
N LEU A 91 -3.33 5.66 -10.78
CA LEU A 91 -2.37 6.51 -10.08
C LEU A 91 -1.16 6.93 -10.92
#